data_AF-A0A484KV22-F1
#
_entry.id   AF-A0A484KV22-F1
#
_cell.length_a   1.000
_cell.length_b   1.000
_cell.length_c   1.000
_cell.angle_alpha   90.00
_cell.angle_beta   90.00
_cell.angle_gamma   90.00
#
_symmetry.space_group_name_H-M   'P 1'
#
loop_
_entity.id
_entity.type
_entity.pdbx_description
1 polymer ?
#
loop_
_entity_poly.entity_id
_entity_poly.type
_entity_poly.pdbx_seq_one_letter_code
_entity_poly.pdbx_strand_id
1 'polypeptide(L)'
;MRGLSRFGSGVNTPLPPSSPRPRRKNSPVGFGAGSFRGGVNGELKLHNFAEKLGFVLVSAVHRRRGVLLFAPLLYISGMLFYMGTFGLNGGRGRPAVAPQGSLYRSPQLFEKLWPHMQDENNGISKLLTNVWNPTFHQNWKPCLHKTISHAGSPEVHKSNGFLIIEANGGLNQQRLSICDAVAVAGMLNATLVIPIFHLNSVWRDSSKFGDIFDEDFFIYALRNHVKVVKQLPEDVLLRFDKNISNIVNLRVKAWSSPTYYRQKVLPKLLELGAVRIAPFSNRLAHAVPPNIQGLRCLCNFEALRFSESIRTLAAKMVDRMVKNSSTSGGKYVSVHLRFEEDMVAFSCCIYDGGEKEKLEMDVARERSWRGKFRKRGRIIRPGAIRMDGKCPLTPLEVGIMLRGMGFDNSTSVYVASGKIYKAEKYMAPLKQMFPHLKSKETLASSEELAPFEGHLSRLAALDYTVCLYSEVFVTTQGGNFPHFLVGHRRYLNGGHAKTINPDKRKLVLLFDRPSIRWNDLKRQLQDMLHHSDVKGCEVRKSSTSLYTHPMPDCMCKQQVVNKESRNTSKSL
;
A
#
# COMPACT_ATOMS: atom_id res chain seq x y z
N MET A 1 -3.50 -14.64 -34.47
CA MET A 1 -2.14 -15.04 -34.04
C MET A 1 -1.60 -13.97 -33.10
N ARG A 2 -1.33 -14.31 -31.84
CA ARG A 2 -1.13 -13.33 -30.74
C ARG A 2 0.36 -13.11 -30.46
N GLY A 3 0.87 -11.94 -30.83
CA GLY A 3 2.16 -11.42 -30.35
C GLY A 3 2.00 -10.74 -28.99
N LEU A 4 2.72 -11.23 -27.98
CA LEU A 4 2.75 -10.70 -26.61
C LEU A 4 3.96 -9.78 -26.44
N SER A 5 3.69 -8.49 -26.26
CA SER A 5 4.70 -7.48 -25.92
C SER A 5 5.03 -7.53 -24.42
N ARG A 6 6.31 -7.80 -24.12
CA ARG A 6 6.97 -7.59 -22.83
C ARG A 6 6.71 -6.19 -22.28
N PHE A 7 6.42 -6.05 -20.99
CA PHE A 7 7.06 -5.05 -20.11
C PHE A 7 6.83 -5.44 -18.64
N GLY A 8 7.92 -5.81 -17.98
CA GLY A 8 8.03 -5.83 -16.52
C GLY A 8 8.79 -4.59 -16.06
N SER A 9 8.35 -3.99 -14.95
CA SER A 9 9.21 -3.21 -14.04
C SER A 9 8.46 -3.03 -12.73
N GLY A 10 8.77 -3.89 -11.77
CA GLY A 10 8.57 -3.57 -10.36
C GLY A 10 9.80 -2.77 -9.91
N VAL A 11 9.56 -1.58 -9.35
CA VAL A 11 10.61 -0.80 -8.68
C VAL A 11 10.20 -0.70 -7.21
N ASN A 12 10.97 -1.41 -6.39
CA ASN A 12 11.08 -1.19 -4.95
C ASN A 12 11.82 0.13 -4.72
N THR A 13 11.29 0.98 -3.85
CA THR A 13 11.98 2.14 -3.29
C THR A 13 12.97 1.65 -2.21
N PRO A 14 14.27 1.99 -2.28
CA PRO A 14 15.20 1.81 -1.17
C PRO A 14 15.23 3.08 -0.29
N LEU A 15 15.30 2.88 1.04
CA LEU A 15 15.73 3.89 2.01
C LEU A 15 17.23 4.20 1.84
N PRO A 16 17.69 5.44 2.10
CA PRO A 16 19.10 5.80 1.94
C PRO A 16 19.95 5.27 3.12
N PRO A 17 21.19 4.81 2.87
CA PRO A 17 22.14 4.43 3.91
C PRO A 17 22.85 5.64 4.54
N SER A 18 23.25 5.46 5.79
CA SER A 18 24.00 6.38 6.63
C SER A 18 25.42 6.66 6.11
N SER A 19 25.87 7.90 6.23
CA SER A 19 27.21 8.38 5.83
C SER A 19 28.35 7.78 6.67
N PRO A 20 29.51 7.42 6.08
CA PRO A 20 30.75 7.22 6.83
C PRO A 20 31.63 8.50 6.82
N ARG A 21 32.22 8.82 7.98
CA ARG A 21 33.28 9.84 8.15
C ARG A 21 34.61 9.40 7.50
N PRO A 22 35.49 10.31 7.05
CA PRO A 22 36.74 9.98 6.39
C PRO A 22 37.88 9.71 7.38
N ARG A 23 38.73 8.71 7.10
CA ARG A 23 40.05 8.54 7.72
C ARG A 23 41.16 8.76 6.68
N ARG A 24 42.16 9.54 7.09
CA ARG A 24 43.27 10.11 6.31
C ARG A 24 44.20 9.06 5.72
N LYS A 25 44.73 9.37 4.53
CA LYS A 25 45.95 8.81 3.93
C LYS A 25 47.18 9.28 4.72
N ASN A 26 48.21 8.43 4.77
CA ASN A 26 49.62 8.84 4.73
C ASN A 26 50.42 7.68 4.10
N SER A 27 51.02 7.95 2.94
CA SER A 27 52.25 7.30 2.43
C SER A 27 53.41 8.25 2.77
N PRO A 28 54.72 7.90 2.69
CA PRO A 28 55.37 7.67 1.37
C PRO A 28 56.69 6.84 1.35
N VAL A 29 57.25 6.72 0.13
CA VAL A 29 58.65 6.45 -0.31
C VAL A 29 59.14 4.99 -0.17
N GLY A 30 59.78 4.31 -1.14
CA GLY A 30 60.41 4.68 -2.41
C GLY A 30 61.89 4.24 -2.41
N PHE A 31 62.40 3.84 -3.58
CA PHE A 31 63.77 3.48 -3.98
C PHE A 31 64.12 1.99 -4.19
N GLY A 32 64.55 1.70 -5.41
CA GLY A 32 65.34 0.54 -5.79
C GLY A 32 66.74 0.96 -6.25
N ALA A 33 67.66 0.00 -6.30
CA ALA A 33 68.89 0.00 -7.10
C ALA A 33 69.48 -1.42 -7.05
N GLY A 34 70.07 -1.87 -8.16
CA GLY A 34 70.72 -3.17 -8.28
C GLY A 34 72.25 -3.12 -8.20
N SER A 35 72.85 -4.28 -8.50
CA SER A 35 74.16 -4.49 -9.14
C SER A 35 75.32 -5.08 -8.29
N PHE A 36 75.66 -6.33 -8.64
CA PHE A 36 77.00 -6.89 -8.96
C PHE A 36 78.08 -7.23 -7.90
N ARG A 37 78.50 -8.53 -8.01
CA ARG A 37 79.85 -9.14 -8.15
C ARG A 37 80.83 -9.34 -6.97
N GLY A 38 81.42 -10.56 -7.01
CA GLY A 38 82.76 -10.95 -6.51
C GLY A 38 82.66 -12.08 -5.46
N GLY A 39 83.29 -13.25 -5.53
CA GLY A 39 84.29 -13.81 -6.42
C GLY A 39 85.30 -14.64 -5.60
N VAL A 40 85.23 -15.99 -5.74
CA VAL A 40 86.38 -16.92 -5.90
C VAL A 40 87.27 -17.28 -4.68
N ASN A 41 87.20 -18.53 -4.20
CA ASN A 41 88.25 -19.60 -4.23
C ASN A 41 88.12 -20.65 -3.11
N GLY A 42 88.45 -21.92 -3.43
CA GLY A 42 89.08 -22.84 -2.45
C GLY A 42 88.49 -24.24 -2.26
N GLU A 43 88.97 -25.19 -3.07
CA GLU A 43 89.33 -26.58 -2.72
C GLU A 43 88.28 -27.68 -2.42
N LEU A 44 88.29 -28.66 -3.33
CA LEU A 44 87.79 -30.03 -3.20
C LEU A 44 88.50 -30.82 -2.10
N LYS A 45 87.74 -31.50 -1.23
CA LYS A 45 87.87 -32.93 -0.85
C LYS A 45 86.88 -33.31 0.26
N LEU A 46 85.59 -33.46 -0.06
CA LEU A 46 84.61 -34.09 0.86
C LEU A 46 83.39 -34.72 0.14
N HIS A 47 83.53 -35.20 -1.10
CA HIS A 47 82.36 -35.62 -1.90
C HIS A 47 82.00 -37.12 -1.83
N ASN A 48 82.64 -37.95 -0.99
CA ASN A 48 82.38 -39.41 -0.96
C ASN A 48 81.76 -39.95 0.34
N PHE A 49 81.46 -39.11 1.33
CA PHE A 49 80.82 -39.53 2.59
C PHE A 49 79.33 -39.12 2.68
N ALA A 50 78.96 -38.00 2.08
CA ALA A 50 77.58 -37.49 2.06
C ALA A 50 76.62 -38.33 1.17
N GLU A 51 77.11 -38.91 0.07
CA GLU A 51 76.29 -39.76 -0.80
C GLU A 51 75.92 -41.10 -0.15
N LYS A 52 76.81 -41.69 0.68
CA LYS A 52 76.49 -42.94 1.42
C LYS A 52 75.51 -42.72 2.57
N LEU A 53 75.53 -41.55 3.22
CA LEU A 53 74.58 -41.20 4.28
C LEU A 53 73.18 -40.87 3.71
N GLY A 54 73.14 -40.23 2.54
CA GLY A 54 71.90 -39.95 1.81
C GLY A 54 71.18 -41.22 1.37
N PHE A 55 71.90 -42.26 0.93
CA PHE A 55 71.30 -43.53 0.49
C PHE A 55 70.68 -44.33 1.65
N VAL A 56 71.26 -44.28 2.85
CA VAL A 56 70.71 -44.93 4.06
C VAL A 56 69.44 -44.23 4.55
N LEU A 57 69.41 -42.88 4.51
CA LEU A 57 68.24 -42.08 4.88
C LEU A 57 67.08 -42.26 3.89
N VAL A 58 67.36 -42.29 2.59
CA VAL A 58 66.33 -42.53 1.55
C VAL A 58 65.79 -43.98 1.61
N SER A 59 66.65 -44.95 1.92
CA SER A 59 66.25 -46.36 2.11
C SER A 59 65.42 -46.58 3.38
N ALA A 60 65.66 -45.82 4.46
CA ALA A 60 64.86 -45.87 5.68
C ALA A 60 63.45 -45.25 5.50
N VAL A 61 63.33 -44.19 4.70
CA VAL A 61 62.06 -43.53 4.39
C VAL A 61 61.20 -44.37 3.44
N HIS A 62 61.81 -45.19 2.57
CA HIS A 62 61.06 -46.11 1.69
C HIS A 62 60.54 -47.39 2.37
N ARG A 63 61.02 -47.76 3.56
CA ARG A 63 60.58 -48.98 4.27
C ARG A 63 59.32 -48.82 5.14
N ARG A 64 58.73 -47.63 5.21
CA ARG A 64 57.49 -47.36 5.97
C ARG A 64 56.38 -46.72 5.13
N ARG A 65 56.18 -47.22 3.91
CA ARG A 65 55.11 -46.80 2.98
C ARG A 65 53.67 -47.01 3.49
N GLY A 66 53.47 -47.70 4.61
CA GLY A 66 52.15 -47.80 5.26
C GLY A 66 51.78 -46.57 6.10
N VAL A 67 52.72 -45.97 6.83
CA VAL A 67 52.39 -45.03 7.92
C VAL A 67 52.06 -43.61 7.43
N LEU A 68 52.63 -43.18 6.30
CA LEU A 68 52.34 -41.86 5.72
C LEU A 68 50.99 -41.80 4.97
N LEU A 69 50.42 -42.95 4.59
CA LEU A 69 49.07 -43.01 4.00
C LEU A 69 47.95 -42.90 5.06
N PHE A 70 48.24 -43.27 6.31
CA PHE A 70 47.27 -43.16 7.40
C PHE A 70 47.26 -41.81 8.10
N ALA A 71 48.32 -40.99 7.98
CA ALA A 71 48.35 -39.68 8.62
C ALA A 71 47.24 -38.72 8.11
N PRO A 72 46.96 -38.61 6.80
CA PRO A 72 45.82 -37.84 6.30
C PRO A 72 44.47 -38.45 6.71
N LEU A 73 44.35 -39.77 6.76
CA LEU A 73 43.13 -40.47 7.16
C LEU A 73 42.84 -40.33 8.66
N LEU A 74 43.87 -40.36 9.51
CA LEU A 74 43.76 -40.11 10.94
C LEU A 74 43.47 -38.63 11.22
N TYR A 75 44.01 -37.71 10.42
CA TYR A 75 43.68 -36.29 10.50
C TYR A 75 42.22 -36.02 10.08
N ILE A 76 41.76 -36.63 8.98
CA ILE A 76 40.36 -36.53 8.53
C ILE A 76 39.42 -37.21 9.53
N SER A 77 39.78 -38.39 10.07
CA SER A 77 39.02 -39.07 11.11
C SER A 77 38.96 -38.23 12.40
N GLY A 78 40.09 -37.65 12.83
CA GLY A 78 40.16 -36.73 13.96
C GLY A 78 39.35 -35.45 13.73
N MET A 79 39.34 -34.90 12.52
CA MET A 79 38.51 -33.76 12.13
C MET A 79 37.03 -34.12 12.06
N LEU A 80 36.67 -35.31 11.58
CA LEU A 80 35.29 -35.81 11.60
C LEU A 80 34.82 -36.16 13.01
N PHE A 81 35.71 -36.60 13.90
CA PHE A 81 35.41 -36.82 15.31
C PHE A 81 35.31 -35.49 16.07
N TYR A 82 36.14 -34.50 15.73
CA TYR A 82 36.07 -33.14 16.27
C TYR A 82 34.82 -32.38 15.76
N MET A 83 34.44 -32.57 14.50
CA MET A 83 33.17 -32.07 13.94
C MET A 83 31.96 -32.89 14.45
N GLY A 84 32.16 -34.19 14.73
CA GLY A 84 31.17 -35.13 15.25
C GLY A 84 30.92 -34.97 16.75
N THR A 85 31.88 -34.44 17.51
CA THR A 85 31.69 -34.02 18.91
C THR A 85 30.93 -32.69 19.02
N PHE A 86 30.84 -31.92 17.94
CA PHE A 86 29.83 -30.85 17.76
C PHE A 86 28.58 -31.31 16.98
N GLY A 87 28.44 -32.61 16.73
CA GLY A 87 27.50 -33.13 15.75
C GLY A 87 26.80 -34.44 16.08
N LEU A 88 26.78 -34.91 17.33
CA LEU A 88 25.91 -36.03 17.76
C LEU A 88 25.50 -35.89 19.23
N ASN A 89 25.05 -34.71 19.65
CA ASN A 89 24.09 -34.64 20.74
C ASN A 89 22.71 -34.95 20.18
N GLY A 90 22.41 -36.25 20.07
CA GLY A 90 21.06 -36.79 20.01
C GLY A 90 20.29 -36.56 21.31
N GLY A 91 20.43 -35.38 21.91
CA GLY A 91 19.42 -34.88 22.82
C GLY A 91 18.17 -34.69 21.99
N ARG A 92 17.03 -35.18 22.47
CA ARG A 92 15.71 -34.72 22.03
C ARG A 92 15.68 -33.20 22.17
N GLY A 93 16.15 -32.49 21.15
CA GLY A 93 16.06 -31.05 21.08
C GLY A 93 14.58 -30.74 21.18
N ARG A 94 14.19 -30.02 22.24
CA ARG A 94 12.85 -29.44 22.33
C ARG A 94 12.56 -28.85 20.94
N PRO A 95 11.42 -29.18 20.31
CA PRO A 95 11.11 -28.62 19.00
C PRO A 95 11.32 -27.12 19.09
N ALA A 96 12.15 -26.58 18.19
CA ALA A 96 12.50 -25.16 18.20
C ALA A 96 11.19 -24.37 18.30
N VAL A 97 11.01 -23.69 19.44
CA VAL A 97 9.77 -22.96 19.72
C VAL A 97 9.64 -21.92 18.61
N ALA A 98 8.56 -22.01 17.83
CA ALA A 98 8.32 -21.05 16.76
C ALA A 98 8.34 -19.62 17.35
N PRO A 99 9.03 -18.66 16.70
CA PRO A 99 9.07 -17.29 17.20
C PRO A 99 7.66 -16.73 17.41
N GLN A 100 7.47 -15.96 18.47
CA GLN A 100 6.17 -15.35 18.75
C GLN A 100 5.72 -14.45 17.59
N GLY A 101 4.45 -14.57 17.20
CA GLY A 101 3.84 -13.87 16.07
C GLY A 101 4.04 -14.58 14.72
N SER A 102 4.84 -15.66 14.68
CA SER A 102 5.09 -16.40 13.43
C SER A 102 3.96 -17.36 13.05
N LEU A 103 3.14 -17.79 14.02
CA LEU A 103 2.04 -18.72 13.81
C LEU A 103 0.68 -18.01 13.80
N TYR A 104 -0.28 -18.60 13.10
CA TYR A 104 -1.67 -18.18 13.13
C TYR A 104 -2.40 -18.95 14.24
N ARG A 105 -2.55 -18.32 15.41
CA ARG A 105 -3.27 -18.89 16.58
C ARG A 105 -4.57 -18.17 16.95
N SER A 106 -5.05 -17.32 16.05
CA SER A 106 -6.24 -16.48 16.27
C SER A 106 -7.51 -17.29 16.57
N PRO A 107 -7.75 -18.49 15.98
CA PRO A 107 -8.87 -19.34 16.38
C PRO A 107 -8.80 -19.82 17.84
N GLN A 108 -7.64 -20.31 18.31
CA GLN A 108 -7.49 -20.77 19.70
C GLN A 108 -7.62 -19.62 20.69
N LEU A 109 -7.16 -18.42 20.30
CA LEU A 109 -7.35 -17.21 21.09
C LEU A 109 -8.83 -16.84 21.17
N PHE A 110 -9.56 -16.88 20.05
CA PHE A 110 -10.98 -16.54 19.99
C PHE A 110 -11.80 -17.42 20.93
N GLU A 111 -11.65 -18.74 20.85
CA GLU A 111 -12.38 -19.70 21.71
C GLU A 111 -12.21 -19.38 23.19
N LYS A 112 -10.99 -18.99 23.62
CA LYS A 112 -10.71 -18.65 25.01
C LYS A 112 -11.28 -17.30 25.45
N LEU A 113 -11.31 -16.32 24.54
CA LEU A 113 -11.75 -14.96 24.86
C LEU A 113 -13.24 -14.75 24.63
N TRP A 114 -13.90 -15.62 23.87
CA TRP A 114 -15.29 -15.49 23.49
C TRP A 114 -16.25 -15.35 24.68
N PRO A 115 -16.16 -16.16 25.76
CA PRO A 115 -17.02 -15.99 26.93
C PRO A 115 -16.93 -14.58 27.54
N HIS A 116 -15.71 -14.04 27.67
CA HIS A 116 -15.49 -12.69 28.18
C HIS A 116 -16.08 -11.60 27.28
N MET A 117 -16.03 -11.79 25.96
CA MET A 117 -16.69 -10.88 25.02
C MET A 117 -18.22 -10.91 25.19
N GLN A 118 -18.79 -12.09 25.46
CA GLN A 118 -20.23 -12.23 25.68
C GLN A 118 -20.68 -11.56 26.98
N ASP A 119 -19.94 -11.74 28.08
CA ASP A 119 -20.25 -11.14 29.37
C ASP A 119 -20.30 -9.60 29.30
N GLU A 120 -19.40 -8.98 28.54
CA GLU A 120 -19.37 -7.52 28.36
C GLU A 120 -20.58 -6.96 27.60
N ASN A 121 -21.27 -7.75 26.78
CA ASN A 121 -22.49 -7.29 26.10
C ASN A 121 -23.61 -6.98 27.10
N ASN A 122 -23.60 -7.62 28.27
CA ASN A 122 -24.64 -7.47 29.29
C ASN A 122 -24.39 -6.29 30.23
N GLY A 123 -23.24 -5.61 30.11
CA GLY A 123 -22.76 -4.65 31.09
C GLY A 123 -22.37 -3.27 30.54
N ILE A 124 -23.04 -2.68 29.54
CA ILE A 124 -22.61 -1.37 29.02
C ILE A 124 -23.76 -0.41 28.66
N SER A 125 -23.79 0.72 29.38
CA SER A 125 -24.34 2.01 28.92
C SER A 125 -23.25 3.12 28.83
N LYS A 126 -22.11 2.99 29.54
CA LYS A 126 -21.13 4.09 29.70
C LYS A 126 -19.92 4.09 28.74
N LEU A 127 -19.58 2.97 28.08
CA LEU A 127 -18.37 2.88 27.22
C LEU A 127 -18.61 3.31 25.77
N LEU A 128 -19.84 3.14 25.26
CA LEU A 128 -20.22 3.46 23.88
C LEU A 128 -19.97 4.93 23.53
N THR A 129 -20.18 5.84 24.48
CA THR A 129 -20.06 7.29 24.26
C THR A 129 -18.66 7.72 23.84
N ASN A 130 -17.61 7.00 24.26
CA ASN A 130 -16.22 7.38 23.98
C ASN A 130 -15.67 6.85 22.65
N VAL A 131 -16.17 5.70 22.18
CA VAL A 131 -15.64 5.08 20.94
C VAL A 131 -16.04 5.88 19.71
N TRP A 132 -17.27 6.40 19.69
CA TRP A 132 -17.83 7.15 18.57
C TRP A 132 -17.38 8.61 18.49
N ASN A 133 -17.20 9.27 19.64
CA ASN A 133 -16.93 10.71 19.65
C ASN A 133 -15.49 10.99 19.19
N PRO A 134 -15.29 11.96 18.27
CA PRO A 134 -13.95 12.43 17.94
C PRO A 134 -13.38 13.18 19.15
N THR A 135 -12.14 12.85 19.53
CA THR A 135 -11.46 13.53 20.66
C THR A 135 -10.85 14.88 20.29
N PHE A 136 -10.91 15.26 19.01
CA PHE A 136 -10.22 16.45 18.47
C PHE A 136 -11.18 17.39 17.74
N HIS A 137 -10.93 18.69 17.86
CA HIS A 137 -11.73 19.74 17.23
C HIS A 137 -11.50 19.82 15.72
N GLN A 138 -12.61 19.97 14.98
CA GLN A 138 -12.66 20.15 13.53
C GLN A 138 -12.28 21.58 13.14
N ASN A 139 -10.98 21.89 13.17
CA ASN A 139 -10.49 23.26 12.99
C ASN A 139 -10.13 23.59 11.54
N TRP A 140 -10.44 22.72 10.57
CA TRP A 140 -10.13 22.94 9.16
C TRP A 140 -11.40 23.08 8.33
N LYS A 141 -11.31 23.82 7.23
CA LYS A 141 -12.36 23.87 6.20
C LYS A 141 -11.77 23.84 4.79
N PRO A 142 -12.49 23.30 3.80
CA PRO A 142 -12.17 23.50 2.40
C PRO A 142 -11.94 24.98 2.07
N CYS A 143 -10.89 25.29 1.30
CA CYS A 143 -10.57 26.68 0.92
C CYS A 143 -9.92 26.81 -0.46
N LEU A 144 -10.22 25.89 -1.38
CA LEU A 144 -9.54 25.74 -2.67
C LEU A 144 -9.55 27.01 -3.53
N HIS A 145 -10.63 27.79 -3.47
CA HIS A 145 -10.76 29.03 -4.22
C HIS A 145 -9.65 30.04 -3.87
N LYS A 146 -9.26 30.16 -2.59
CA LYS A 146 -8.15 31.06 -2.20
C LYS A 146 -6.81 30.60 -2.77
N THR A 147 -6.54 29.29 -2.71
CA THR A 147 -5.28 28.70 -3.17
C THR A 147 -5.08 28.83 -4.68
N ILE A 148 -6.18 28.76 -5.46
CA ILE A 148 -6.11 28.79 -6.93
C ILE A 148 -6.16 30.24 -7.46
N SER A 149 -6.91 31.15 -6.81
CA SER A 149 -7.06 32.55 -7.26
C SER A 149 -5.78 33.40 -7.14
N HIS A 150 -4.84 33.07 -6.27
CA HIS A 150 -3.56 33.81 -6.17
C HIS A 150 -2.62 33.63 -7.37
N ALA A 151 -2.94 32.78 -8.34
CA ALA A 151 -2.09 32.47 -9.48
C ALA A 151 -2.33 33.33 -10.74
N GLY A 152 -3.30 34.27 -10.70
CA GLY A 152 -3.78 34.97 -11.90
C GLY A 152 -4.60 34.02 -12.78
N SER A 153 -5.77 34.46 -13.25
CA SER A 153 -6.52 33.69 -14.25
C SER A 153 -5.73 33.75 -15.57
N PRO A 154 -5.23 32.62 -16.10
CA PRO A 154 -4.84 32.59 -17.51
C PRO A 154 -6.06 33.02 -18.32
N GLU A 155 -5.89 33.74 -19.42
CA GLU A 155 -6.98 33.93 -20.37
C GLU A 155 -7.48 32.53 -20.81
N VAL A 156 -8.57 32.07 -20.21
CA VAL A 156 -9.17 30.73 -20.44
C VAL A 156 -9.55 30.53 -21.92
N HIS A 157 -9.49 31.61 -22.69
CA HIS A 157 -9.88 31.68 -24.09
C HIS A 157 -8.82 31.14 -25.06
N LYS A 158 -7.51 31.14 -24.73
CA LYS A 158 -6.46 30.63 -25.64
C LYS A 158 -5.72 29.43 -25.06
N SER A 159 -6.00 28.25 -25.62
CA SER A 159 -5.38 26.98 -25.23
C SER A 159 -4.15 26.67 -26.08
N ASN A 160 -3.13 26.05 -25.48
CA ASN A 160 -1.91 25.61 -26.17
C ASN A 160 -2.11 24.34 -27.01
N GLY A 161 -3.26 23.66 -26.89
CA GLY A 161 -3.57 22.43 -27.62
C GLY A 161 -4.39 21.44 -26.80
N PHE A 162 -4.59 20.23 -27.33
CA PHE A 162 -5.39 19.17 -26.71
C PHE A 162 -4.51 18.10 -26.06
N LEU A 163 -4.74 17.86 -24.76
CA LEU A 163 -4.09 16.81 -24.00
C LEU A 163 -5.03 15.60 -23.87
N ILE A 164 -4.60 14.47 -24.42
CA ILE A 164 -5.32 13.19 -24.34
C ILE A 164 -4.53 12.25 -23.44
N ILE A 165 -5.19 11.65 -22.45
CA ILE A 165 -4.54 10.70 -21.53
C ILE A 165 -5.33 9.41 -21.42
N GLU A 166 -4.60 8.31 -21.20
CA GLU A 166 -5.18 7.01 -20.92
C GLU A 166 -4.87 6.58 -19.49
N ALA A 167 -5.87 6.66 -18.63
CA ALA A 167 -5.77 6.18 -17.26
C ALA A 167 -5.87 4.65 -17.22
N ASN A 168 -5.09 4.04 -16.33
CA ASN A 168 -5.04 2.59 -16.16
C ASN A 168 -5.24 2.19 -14.69
N GLY A 169 -5.55 0.91 -14.49
CA GLY A 169 -5.77 0.35 -13.16
C GLY A 169 -7.22 0.48 -12.70
N GLY A 170 -7.45 0.26 -11.41
CA GLY A 170 -8.79 0.28 -10.81
C GLY A 170 -9.22 1.69 -10.42
N LEU A 171 -10.45 1.83 -9.92
CA LEU A 171 -11.10 3.11 -9.59
C LEU A 171 -10.16 4.17 -8.98
N ASN A 172 -9.49 3.84 -7.88
CA ASN A 172 -8.64 4.81 -7.16
C ASN A 172 -7.30 5.10 -7.87
N GLN A 173 -6.81 4.20 -8.74
CA GLN A 173 -5.67 4.48 -9.61
C GLN A 173 -6.08 5.42 -10.76
N GLN A 174 -7.26 5.19 -11.34
CA GLN A 174 -7.83 6.09 -12.33
C GLN A 174 -8.05 7.49 -11.74
N ARG A 175 -8.59 7.58 -10.52
CA ARG A 175 -8.76 8.84 -9.78
C ARG A 175 -7.45 9.63 -9.65
N LEU A 176 -6.36 8.96 -9.29
CA LEU A 176 -5.02 9.56 -9.25
C LEU A 176 -4.59 10.11 -10.62
N SER A 177 -4.73 9.30 -11.66
CA SER A 177 -4.36 9.68 -13.03
C SER A 177 -5.16 10.87 -13.54
N ILE A 178 -6.46 10.93 -13.24
CA ILE A 178 -7.33 12.05 -13.65
C ILE A 178 -6.91 13.34 -12.92
N CYS A 179 -6.64 13.27 -11.61
CA CYS A 179 -6.18 14.43 -10.85
C CYS A 179 -4.84 14.96 -11.37
N ASP A 180 -3.89 14.07 -11.68
CA ASP A 180 -2.62 14.45 -12.30
C ASP A 180 -2.81 15.01 -13.71
N ALA A 181 -3.77 14.50 -14.48
CA ALA A 181 -4.06 15.02 -15.83
C ALA A 181 -4.62 16.44 -15.79
N VAL A 182 -5.54 16.74 -14.88
CA VAL A 182 -6.05 18.10 -14.66
C VAL A 182 -4.93 19.04 -14.24
N ALA A 183 -4.04 18.60 -13.34
CA ALA A 183 -2.89 19.37 -12.92
C ALA A 183 -1.91 19.65 -14.08
N VAL A 184 -1.63 18.66 -14.93
CA VAL A 184 -0.80 18.84 -16.13
C VAL A 184 -1.47 19.77 -17.13
N ALA A 185 -2.77 19.62 -17.39
CA ALA A 185 -3.52 20.46 -18.32
C ALA A 185 -3.47 21.92 -17.89
N GLY A 186 -3.74 22.22 -16.61
CA GLY A 186 -3.62 23.57 -16.07
C GLY A 186 -2.19 24.12 -16.12
N MET A 187 -1.19 23.30 -15.80
CA MET A 187 0.23 23.69 -15.86
C MET A 187 0.70 24.03 -17.29
N LEU A 188 0.13 23.37 -18.30
CA LEU A 188 0.46 23.56 -19.71
C LEU A 188 -0.48 24.52 -20.42
N ASN A 189 -1.48 25.08 -19.72
CA ASN A 189 -2.60 25.81 -20.32
C ASN A 189 -3.21 25.07 -21.53
N ALA A 190 -3.44 23.77 -21.36
CA ALA A 190 -3.95 22.87 -22.39
C ALA A 190 -5.43 22.53 -22.15
N THR A 191 -6.14 22.24 -23.24
CA THR A 191 -7.50 21.69 -23.17
C THR A 191 -7.40 20.19 -22.85
N LEU A 192 -7.98 19.75 -21.74
CA LEU A 192 -8.05 18.34 -21.41
C LEU A 192 -9.22 17.68 -22.15
N VAL A 193 -8.94 16.61 -22.89
CA VAL A 193 -10.02 15.72 -23.36
C VAL A 193 -10.38 14.76 -22.23
N ILE A 194 -11.66 14.45 -22.05
CA ILE A 194 -12.12 13.51 -21.01
C ILE A 194 -11.23 12.25 -21.00
N PRO A 195 -10.63 11.91 -19.84
CA PRO A 195 -9.73 10.76 -19.73
C PRO A 195 -10.31 9.45 -20.26
N ILE A 196 -9.51 8.77 -21.07
CA ILE A 196 -9.88 7.45 -21.61
C ILE A 196 -9.43 6.37 -20.62
N PHE A 197 -10.29 5.40 -20.33
CA PHE A 197 -9.94 4.27 -19.46
C PHE A 197 -9.49 3.08 -20.29
N HIS A 198 -8.26 2.63 -20.04
CA HIS A 198 -7.72 1.44 -20.68
C HIS A 198 -8.23 0.18 -19.99
N LEU A 199 -8.77 -0.77 -20.76
CA LEU A 199 -9.20 -2.07 -20.26
C LEU A 199 -8.00 -2.80 -19.62
N ASN A 200 -8.06 -3.02 -18.31
CA ASN A 200 -6.97 -3.65 -17.56
C ASN A 200 -7.21 -5.14 -17.40
N SER A 201 -6.18 -5.97 -17.57
CA SER A 201 -6.29 -7.44 -17.48
C SER A 201 -6.64 -7.99 -16.09
N VAL A 202 -6.36 -7.21 -15.04
CA VAL A 202 -6.66 -7.53 -13.64
C VAL A 202 -8.11 -7.21 -13.31
N TRP A 203 -8.55 -5.99 -13.63
CA TRP A 203 -9.90 -5.53 -13.28
C TRP A 203 -10.96 -5.98 -14.28
N ARG A 204 -10.58 -6.19 -15.54
CA ARG A 204 -11.44 -6.58 -16.67
C ARG A 204 -12.72 -5.73 -16.79
N ASP A 205 -12.62 -4.49 -16.37
CA ASP A 205 -13.72 -3.55 -16.32
C ASP A 205 -13.73 -2.69 -17.59
N SER A 206 -14.82 -2.74 -18.34
CA SER A 206 -15.02 -2.01 -19.59
C SER A 206 -15.60 -0.60 -19.42
N SER A 207 -15.92 -0.21 -18.17
CA SER A 207 -16.51 1.09 -17.84
C SER A 207 -15.71 2.26 -18.42
N LYS A 208 -16.42 3.26 -18.93
CA LYS A 208 -15.91 4.54 -19.42
C LYS A 208 -15.94 5.59 -18.31
N PHE A 209 -15.47 6.79 -18.63
CA PHE A 209 -15.47 7.90 -17.68
C PHE A 209 -16.89 8.19 -17.18
N GLY A 210 -17.85 8.42 -18.08
CA GLY A 210 -19.26 8.69 -17.76
C GLY A 210 -19.99 7.59 -17.00
N ASP A 211 -19.54 6.33 -17.11
CA ASP A 211 -20.14 5.22 -16.36
C ASP A 211 -19.81 5.32 -14.85
N ILE A 212 -18.66 5.92 -14.51
CA ILE A 212 -18.13 6.01 -13.15
C ILE A 212 -18.29 7.42 -12.57
N PHE A 213 -18.03 8.45 -13.36
CA PHE A 213 -18.00 9.84 -12.93
C PHE A 213 -18.99 10.67 -13.75
N ASP A 214 -19.50 11.73 -13.14
CA ASP A 214 -20.40 12.68 -13.77
C ASP A 214 -19.61 13.62 -14.70
N GLU A 215 -19.69 13.37 -16.02
CA GLU A 215 -18.94 14.11 -17.04
C GLU A 215 -19.30 15.60 -17.08
N ASP A 216 -20.59 15.91 -17.06
CA ASP A 216 -21.06 17.29 -17.19
C ASP A 216 -20.69 18.10 -15.96
N PHE A 217 -20.84 17.50 -14.77
CA PHE A 217 -20.41 18.13 -13.54
C PHE A 217 -18.88 18.30 -13.47
N PHE A 218 -18.10 17.32 -13.96
CA PHE A 218 -16.65 17.41 -14.02
C PHE A 218 -16.17 18.57 -14.90
N ILE A 219 -16.76 18.73 -16.08
CA ILE A 219 -16.49 19.86 -16.99
C ILE A 219 -16.90 21.18 -16.33
N TYR A 220 -18.10 21.23 -15.75
CA TYR A 220 -18.61 22.40 -15.05
C TYR A 220 -17.66 22.81 -13.90
N ALA A 221 -17.30 21.91 -13.00
CA ALA A 221 -16.51 22.21 -11.82
C ALA A 221 -15.10 22.74 -12.14
N LEU A 222 -14.54 22.36 -13.30
CA LEU A 222 -13.20 22.78 -13.73
C LEU A 222 -13.17 24.02 -14.63
N ARG A 223 -14.33 24.50 -15.10
CA ARG A 223 -14.47 25.51 -16.17
C ARG A 223 -13.66 26.80 -15.99
N ASN A 224 -13.42 27.22 -14.75
CA ASN A 224 -12.69 28.45 -14.42
C ASN A 224 -11.16 28.25 -14.34
N HIS A 225 -10.69 27.01 -14.47
CA HIS A 225 -9.30 26.63 -14.17
C HIS A 225 -8.65 25.78 -15.25
N VAL A 226 -9.40 24.85 -15.85
CA VAL A 226 -8.93 23.98 -16.94
C VAL A 226 -10.08 23.79 -17.91
N LYS A 227 -9.86 24.08 -19.19
CA LYS A 227 -10.83 23.78 -20.24
C LYS A 227 -10.89 22.27 -20.46
N VAL A 228 -12.07 21.69 -20.32
CA VAL A 228 -12.31 20.25 -20.54
C VAL A 228 -13.33 20.07 -21.66
N VAL A 229 -13.07 19.13 -22.57
CA VAL A 229 -13.99 18.75 -23.66
C VAL A 229 -14.25 17.25 -23.63
N LYS A 230 -15.48 16.86 -24.00
CA LYS A 230 -15.87 15.43 -24.03
C LYS A 230 -15.07 14.65 -25.07
N GLN A 231 -14.89 15.23 -26.24
CA GLN A 231 -14.20 14.61 -27.37
C GLN A 231 -13.31 15.65 -28.07
N LEU A 232 -12.36 15.17 -28.86
CA LEU A 232 -11.52 16.03 -29.67
C LEU A 232 -12.39 16.70 -30.75
N PRO A 233 -12.27 18.02 -30.98
CA PRO A 233 -12.99 18.70 -32.06
C PRO A 233 -12.71 18.06 -33.43
N GLU A 234 -13.73 18.02 -34.29
CA GLU A 234 -13.65 17.33 -35.59
C GLU A 234 -12.56 17.91 -36.49
N ASP A 235 -12.39 19.24 -36.49
CA ASP A 235 -11.36 19.95 -37.25
C ASP A 235 -9.94 19.55 -36.83
N VAL A 236 -9.74 19.29 -35.54
CA VAL A 236 -8.46 18.80 -35.01
C VAL A 236 -8.29 17.33 -35.36
N LEU A 237 -9.33 16.52 -35.19
CA LEU A 237 -9.30 15.08 -35.45
C LEU A 237 -9.10 14.77 -36.96
N LEU A 238 -9.58 15.63 -37.85
CA LEU A 238 -9.34 15.55 -39.30
C LEU A 238 -7.85 15.62 -39.66
N ARG A 239 -7.04 16.38 -38.89
CA ARG A 239 -5.57 16.44 -39.08
C ARG A 239 -4.86 15.12 -38.77
N PHE A 240 -5.56 14.18 -38.16
CA PHE A 240 -5.07 12.86 -37.76
C PHE A 240 -5.92 11.74 -38.37
N ASP A 241 -6.45 11.95 -39.58
CA ASP A 241 -7.23 10.97 -40.34
C ASP A 241 -8.43 10.39 -39.58
N LYS A 242 -9.09 11.23 -38.77
CA LYS A 242 -10.19 10.83 -37.89
C LYS A 242 -9.82 9.72 -36.88
N ASN A 243 -8.53 9.53 -36.57
CA ASN A 243 -8.04 8.45 -35.72
C ASN A 243 -7.10 8.95 -34.61
N ILE A 244 -7.55 8.83 -33.35
CA ILE A 244 -6.75 9.20 -32.17
C ILE A 244 -5.43 8.43 -32.08
N SER A 245 -5.35 7.23 -32.68
CA SER A 245 -4.13 6.43 -32.70
C SER A 245 -2.99 7.07 -33.50
N ASN A 246 -3.33 7.93 -34.47
CA ASN A 246 -2.35 8.66 -35.29
C ASN A 246 -1.76 9.87 -34.55
N ILE A 247 -2.35 10.28 -33.43
CA ILE A 247 -1.83 11.33 -32.56
C ILE A 247 -0.58 10.81 -31.84
N VAL A 248 0.49 11.62 -31.83
CA VAL A 248 1.77 11.28 -31.21
C VAL A 248 1.59 10.89 -29.74
N ASN A 249 1.97 9.65 -29.42
CA ASN A 249 1.96 9.14 -28.05
C ASN A 249 3.31 9.41 -27.36
N LEU A 250 3.33 10.38 -26.46
CA LEU A 250 4.51 10.75 -25.69
C LEU A 250 4.72 9.78 -24.52
N ARG A 251 5.96 9.27 -24.39
CA ARG A 251 6.36 8.41 -23.27
C ARG A 251 6.95 9.24 -22.13
N VAL A 252 6.11 9.56 -21.15
CA VAL A 252 6.52 10.31 -19.96
C VAL A 252 7.05 9.38 -18.88
N LYS A 253 8.18 9.73 -18.25
CA LYS A 253 8.77 8.96 -17.15
C LYS A 253 7.87 9.04 -15.91
N ALA A 254 7.87 7.99 -15.09
CA ALA A 254 7.14 8.03 -13.82
C ALA A 254 7.67 9.18 -12.95
N TRP A 255 6.78 9.86 -12.24
CA TRP A 255 7.09 10.99 -11.36
C TRP A 255 7.83 12.14 -12.04
N SER A 256 7.48 12.47 -13.29
CA SER A 256 8.14 13.55 -14.02
C SER A 256 7.83 14.92 -13.40
N SER A 257 8.83 15.81 -13.37
CA SER A 257 8.71 17.14 -12.76
C SER A 257 7.91 18.11 -13.62
N PRO A 258 7.37 19.20 -13.04
CA PRO A 258 6.79 20.32 -13.80
C PRO A 258 7.68 20.81 -14.94
N THR A 259 8.98 20.93 -14.68
CA THR A 259 9.98 21.35 -15.67
C THR A 259 10.08 20.39 -16.85
N TYR A 260 9.99 19.07 -16.60
CA TYR A 260 9.99 18.07 -17.66
C TYR A 260 8.80 18.27 -18.62
N TYR A 261 7.61 18.52 -18.09
CA TYR A 261 6.43 18.79 -18.93
C TYR A 261 6.60 20.06 -19.76
N ARG A 262 7.11 21.15 -19.16
CA ARG A 262 7.37 22.41 -19.90
C ARG A 262 8.43 22.26 -20.99
N GLN A 263 9.46 21.45 -20.78
CA GLN A 263 10.57 21.30 -21.72
C GLN A 263 10.37 20.19 -22.76
N LYS A 264 9.55 19.17 -22.47
CA LYS A 264 9.43 17.98 -23.33
C LYS A 264 8.02 17.76 -23.88
N VAL A 265 6.99 18.18 -23.15
CA VAL A 265 5.58 17.96 -23.57
C VAL A 265 5.02 19.22 -24.22
N LEU A 266 5.22 20.40 -23.62
CA LEU A 266 4.69 21.65 -24.15
C LEU A 266 5.16 21.97 -25.57
N PRO A 267 6.45 21.82 -25.95
CA PRO A 267 6.86 22.12 -27.32
C PRO A 267 6.17 21.24 -28.35
N LYS A 268 5.99 19.94 -28.03
CA LYS A 268 5.26 19.00 -28.91
C LYS A 268 3.76 19.28 -28.95
N LEU A 269 3.18 19.76 -27.85
CA LEU A 269 1.79 20.19 -27.83
C LEU A 269 1.56 21.40 -28.74
N LEU A 270 2.45 22.40 -28.69
CA LEU A 270 2.37 23.60 -29.54
C LEU A 270 2.60 23.27 -31.02
N GLU A 271 3.56 22.39 -31.32
CA GLU A 271 3.89 21.96 -32.68
C GLU A 271 2.75 21.17 -33.33
N LEU A 272 2.15 20.23 -32.61
CA LEU A 272 1.20 19.26 -33.17
C LEU A 272 -0.27 19.63 -32.92
N GLY A 273 -0.54 20.58 -32.01
CA GLY A 273 -1.89 20.96 -31.58
C GLY A 273 -2.60 19.92 -30.70
N ALA A 274 -2.21 18.65 -30.75
CA ALA A 274 -2.71 17.59 -29.87
C ALA A 274 -1.62 16.57 -29.54
N VAL A 275 -1.60 16.08 -28.30
CA VAL A 275 -0.69 15.00 -27.86
C VAL A 275 -1.42 13.97 -27.02
N ARG A 276 -0.99 12.72 -27.14
CA ARG A 276 -1.49 11.61 -26.33
C ARG A 276 -0.42 11.16 -25.34
N ILE A 277 -0.80 10.79 -24.12
CA ILE A 277 0.08 10.16 -23.14
C ILE A 277 -0.57 8.86 -22.65
N ALA A 278 -0.06 7.73 -23.13
CA ALA A 278 -0.58 6.41 -22.80
C ALA A 278 0.56 5.40 -22.50
N PRO A 279 0.55 4.72 -21.34
CA PRO A 279 -0.38 4.87 -20.20
C PRO A 279 -0.01 6.04 -19.28
N PHE A 280 -1.04 6.72 -18.76
CA PHE A 280 -0.92 7.81 -17.80
C PHE A 280 -1.17 7.31 -16.37
N SER A 281 -0.11 6.88 -15.70
CA SER A 281 -0.14 6.38 -14.31
C SER A 281 1.08 6.89 -13.56
N ASN A 282 0.87 7.62 -12.46
CA ASN A 282 1.95 8.22 -11.66
C ASN A 282 2.96 9.00 -12.54
N ARG A 283 2.49 9.80 -13.50
CA ARG A 283 3.35 10.49 -14.48
C ARG A 283 3.78 11.88 -14.02
N LEU A 284 3.09 12.48 -13.05
CA LEU A 284 3.45 13.76 -12.46
C LEU A 284 4.06 13.54 -11.06
N ALA A 285 5.15 14.26 -10.75
CA ALA A 285 5.80 14.23 -9.45
C ALA A 285 4.84 14.62 -8.31
N HIS A 286 5.10 14.14 -7.09
CA HIS A 286 4.33 14.57 -5.91
C HIS A 286 4.52 16.07 -5.63
N ALA A 287 5.77 16.55 -5.68
CA ALA A 287 6.10 17.95 -5.49
C ALA A 287 5.81 18.76 -6.76
N VAL A 288 4.81 19.62 -6.68
CA VAL A 288 4.44 20.59 -7.71
C VAL A 288 4.09 21.93 -7.04
N PRO A 289 4.09 23.05 -7.77
CA PRO A 289 3.74 24.35 -7.21
C PRO A 289 2.36 24.38 -6.53
N PRO A 290 2.14 25.25 -5.52
CA PRO A 290 0.91 25.27 -4.72
C PRO A 290 -0.38 25.41 -5.55
N ASN A 291 -0.38 26.24 -6.59
CA ASN A 291 -1.54 26.40 -7.48
C ASN A 291 -1.86 25.08 -8.24
N ILE A 292 -0.84 24.33 -8.63
CA ILE A 292 -1.00 23.02 -9.30
C ILE A 292 -1.44 21.94 -8.31
N GLN A 293 -1.00 22.00 -7.04
CA GLN A 293 -1.58 21.16 -5.99
C GLN A 293 -3.07 21.50 -5.78
N GLY A 294 -3.43 22.78 -5.82
CA GLY A 294 -4.81 23.25 -5.76
C GLY A 294 -5.69 22.60 -6.83
N LEU A 295 -5.20 22.44 -8.06
CA LEU A 295 -5.92 21.73 -9.13
C LEU A 295 -6.12 20.24 -8.82
N ARG A 296 -5.14 19.56 -8.22
CA ARG A 296 -5.32 18.17 -7.77
C ARG A 296 -6.38 18.07 -6.67
N CYS A 297 -6.36 19.00 -5.72
CA CYS A 297 -7.38 19.07 -4.66
C CYS A 297 -8.78 19.30 -5.24
N LEU A 298 -8.92 20.29 -6.14
CA LEU A 298 -10.18 20.64 -6.79
C LEU A 298 -10.73 19.45 -7.56
N CYS A 299 -9.88 18.82 -8.38
CA CYS A 299 -10.25 17.64 -9.13
C CYS A 299 -10.71 16.51 -8.21
N ASN A 300 -9.93 16.19 -7.18
CA ASN A 300 -10.20 15.04 -6.34
C ASN A 300 -11.42 15.20 -5.42
N PHE A 301 -11.55 16.35 -4.75
CA PHE A 301 -12.54 16.53 -3.68
C PHE A 301 -13.82 17.23 -4.13
N GLU A 302 -13.76 18.04 -5.19
CA GLU A 302 -14.91 18.79 -5.67
C GLU A 302 -15.38 18.28 -7.04
N ALA A 303 -14.52 18.17 -8.05
CA ALA A 303 -14.94 17.88 -9.43
C ALA A 303 -15.25 16.40 -9.72
N LEU A 304 -14.51 15.45 -9.13
CA LEU A 304 -14.70 14.01 -9.35
C LEU A 304 -15.86 13.45 -8.53
N ARG A 305 -17.06 13.76 -9.00
CA ARG A 305 -18.33 13.24 -8.50
C ARG A 305 -18.67 11.93 -9.22
N PHE A 306 -19.13 10.91 -8.50
CA PHE A 306 -19.61 9.67 -9.13
C PHE A 306 -20.83 9.93 -10.02
N SER A 307 -21.04 9.07 -11.02
CA SER A 307 -22.20 9.12 -11.92
C SER A 307 -23.51 9.00 -11.14
N GLU A 308 -24.61 9.49 -11.72
CA GLU A 308 -25.91 9.52 -11.07
C GLU A 308 -26.40 8.13 -10.62
N SER A 309 -26.19 7.11 -11.47
CA SER A 309 -26.54 5.72 -11.13
C SER A 309 -25.85 5.22 -9.86
N ILE A 310 -24.54 5.47 -9.74
CA ILE A 310 -23.74 5.11 -8.56
C ILE A 310 -24.22 5.91 -7.35
N ARG A 311 -24.35 7.23 -7.48
CA ARG A 311 -24.76 8.13 -6.38
C ARG A 311 -26.11 7.73 -5.80
N THR A 312 -27.09 7.45 -6.66
CA THR A 312 -28.46 7.14 -6.25
C THR A 312 -28.50 5.86 -5.42
N LEU A 313 -27.87 4.79 -5.89
CA LEU A 313 -27.82 3.54 -5.15
C LEU A 313 -26.97 3.65 -3.88
N ALA A 314 -25.80 4.30 -3.97
CA ALA A 314 -24.93 4.47 -2.83
C ALA A 314 -25.60 5.28 -1.71
N ALA A 315 -26.36 6.33 -2.04
CA ALA A 315 -27.14 7.10 -1.07
C ALA A 315 -28.18 6.22 -0.37
N LYS A 316 -28.95 5.42 -1.13
CA LYS A 316 -29.89 4.44 -0.54
C LYS A 316 -29.20 3.45 0.39
N MET A 317 -28.01 2.97 0.01
CA MET A 317 -27.23 2.07 0.85
C MET A 317 -26.79 2.74 2.16
N VAL A 318 -26.29 3.98 2.10
CA VAL A 318 -25.96 4.77 3.29
C VAL A 318 -27.19 4.97 4.17
N ASP A 319 -28.32 5.37 3.60
CA ASP A 319 -29.58 5.55 4.36
C ASP A 319 -30.02 4.26 5.06
N ARG A 320 -29.89 3.11 4.39
CA ARG A 320 -30.18 1.80 4.98
C ARG A 320 -29.22 1.46 6.12
N MET A 321 -27.93 1.77 5.98
CA MET A 321 -26.97 1.59 7.08
C MET A 321 -27.30 2.48 8.27
N VAL A 322 -27.60 3.76 8.05
CA VAL A 322 -27.99 4.71 9.10
C VAL A 322 -29.26 4.23 9.81
N LYS A 323 -30.30 3.83 9.06
CA LYS A 323 -31.54 3.29 9.62
C LYS A 323 -31.33 2.02 10.43
N ASN A 324 -30.49 1.10 9.94
CA ASN A 324 -30.15 -0.14 10.66
C ASN A 324 -29.26 0.10 11.89
N SER A 325 -28.74 1.32 12.08
CA SER A 325 -27.85 1.71 13.18
C SER A 325 -28.53 2.67 14.15
N SER A 326 -29.85 2.55 14.33
CA SER A 326 -30.62 3.45 15.20
C SER A 326 -30.15 3.44 16.66
N THR A 327 -29.71 2.28 17.16
CA THR A 327 -29.18 2.10 18.53
C THR A 327 -27.94 2.95 18.82
N SER A 328 -27.13 3.25 17.80
CA SER A 328 -25.94 4.09 17.89
C SER A 328 -26.17 5.52 17.37
N GLY A 329 -27.43 5.91 17.14
CA GLY A 329 -27.78 7.24 16.60
C GLY A 329 -27.44 7.38 15.11
N GLY A 330 -27.53 6.29 14.36
CA GLY A 330 -27.19 6.24 12.93
C GLY A 330 -25.73 5.89 12.66
N LYS A 331 -24.92 5.69 13.70
CA LYS A 331 -23.47 5.55 13.57
C LYS A 331 -23.03 4.12 13.27
N TYR A 332 -22.14 3.94 12.30
CA TYR A 332 -21.65 2.60 11.95
C TYR A 332 -20.14 2.55 11.67
N VAL A 333 -19.60 1.34 11.76
CA VAL A 333 -18.21 1.05 11.39
C VAL A 333 -18.20 0.53 9.96
N SER A 334 -17.31 1.03 9.11
CA SER A 334 -17.02 0.42 7.81
C SER A 334 -15.64 -0.22 7.83
N VAL A 335 -15.53 -1.43 7.26
CA VAL A 335 -14.30 -2.22 7.23
C VAL A 335 -13.96 -2.53 5.78
N HIS A 336 -12.84 -1.97 5.30
CA HIS A 336 -12.25 -2.39 4.04
C HIS A 336 -11.37 -3.62 4.28
N LEU A 337 -11.89 -4.78 3.87
CA LEU A 337 -11.36 -6.10 4.18
C LEU A 337 -10.70 -6.75 2.96
N ARG A 338 -9.37 -6.77 2.94
CA ARG A 338 -8.58 -7.38 1.85
C ARG A 338 -8.16 -8.83 2.16
N PHE A 339 -9.15 -9.73 2.22
CA PHE A 339 -8.96 -11.18 2.43
C PHE A 339 -9.45 -12.02 1.24
N GLU A 340 -9.27 -11.52 0.02
CA GLU A 340 -9.59 -12.22 -1.22
C GLU A 340 -8.48 -13.21 -1.62
N GLU A 341 -8.80 -14.18 -2.48
CA GLU A 341 -7.88 -15.26 -2.89
C GLU A 341 -6.54 -14.73 -3.42
N ASP A 342 -6.55 -13.65 -4.20
CA ASP A 342 -5.35 -13.04 -4.75
C ASP A 342 -4.41 -12.53 -3.65
N MET A 343 -4.96 -11.87 -2.61
CA MET A 343 -4.20 -11.35 -1.48
C MET A 343 -3.67 -12.46 -0.58
N VAL A 344 -4.51 -13.46 -0.28
CA VAL A 344 -4.11 -14.63 0.51
C VAL A 344 -2.97 -15.36 -0.21
N ALA A 345 -3.12 -15.65 -1.50
CA ALA A 345 -2.10 -16.33 -2.31
C ALA A 345 -0.81 -15.53 -2.44
N PHE A 346 -0.90 -14.22 -2.72
CA PHE A 346 0.25 -13.33 -2.91
C PHE A 346 1.06 -13.17 -1.62
N SER A 347 0.39 -13.08 -0.48
CA SER A 347 1.04 -12.87 0.83
C SER A 347 1.95 -14.03 1.22
N CYS A 348 1.69 -15.24 0.72
CA CYS A 348 2.40 -16.47 1.11
C CYS A 348 2.32 -16.76 2.62
N CYS A 349 1.30 -16.23 3.30
CA CYS A 349 1.00 -16.55 4.68
C CYS A 349 0.31 -17.91 4.78
N ILE A 350 0.40 -18.52 5.97
CA ILE A 350 -0.26 -19.77 6.31
C ILE A 350 -1.29 -19.47 7.39
N TYR A 351 -2.53 -19.90 7.17
CA TYR A 351 -3.62 -19.82 8.13
C TYR A 351 -3.97 -21.24 8.63
N ASP A 352 -5.22 -21.47 9.00
CA ASP A 352 -5.70 -22.73 9.61
C ASP A 352 -6.29 -23.70 8.57
N GLY A 353 -5.99 -23.53 7.28
CA GLY A 353 -6.47 -24.41 6.20
C GLY A 353 -5.58 -25.61 5.88
N GLY A 354 -4.43 -25.74 6.56
CA GLY A 354 -3.51 -26.89 6.43
C GLY A 354 -2.93 -27.09 5.03
N GLU A 355 -2.57 -28.33 4.69
CA GLU A 355 -1.97 -28.66 3.38
C GLU A 355 -2.94 -28.39 2.21
N LYS A 356 -4.25 -28.47 2.45
CA LYS A 356 -5.26 -28.14 1.42
C LYS A 356 -5.20 -26.66 1.03
N GLU A 357 -5.19 -25.74 2.00
CA GLU A 357 -5.01 -24.31 1.72
C GLU A 357 -3.68 -24.04 1.03
N LYS A 358 -2.59 -24.66 1.50
CA LYS A 358 -1.27 -24.48 0.91
C LYS A 358 -1.26 -24.86 -0.58
N LEU A 359 -1.82 -26.01 -0.93
CA LEU A 359 -1.95 -26.46 -2.31
C LEU A 359 -2.82 -25.52 -3.15
N GLU A 360 -3.99 -25.12 -2.65
CA GLU A 360 -4.88 -24.16 -3.32
C GLU A 360 -4.15 -22.83 -3.59
N MET A 361 -3.40 -22.32 -2.61
CA MET A 361 -2.65 -21.07 -2.74
C MET A 361 -1.46 -21.20 -3.69
N ASP A 362 -0.82 -22.37 -3.78
CA ASP A 362 0.22 -22.63 -4.78
C ASP A 362 -0.33 -22.62 -6.21
N VAL A 363 -1.51 -23.22 -6.43
CA VAL A 363 -2.20 -23.19 -7.72
C VAL A 363 -2.60 -21.76 -8.07
N ALA A 364 -3.19 -21.02 -7.13
CA ALA A 364 -3.57 -19.61 -7.34
C ALA A 364 -2.34 -18.73 -7.66
N ARG A 365 -1.20 -18.98 -7.00
CA ARG A 365 0.07 -18.28 -7.27
C ARG A 365 0.59 -18.54 -8.68
N GLU A 366 0.58 -19.80 -9.09
CA GLU A 366 1.05 -20.19 -10.42
C GLU A 366 0.17 -19.58 -11.52
N ARG A 367 -1.15 -19.70 -11.36
CA ARG A 367 -2.15 -19.12 -12.28
C ARG A 367 -1.97 -17.62 -12.48
N SER A 368 -1.72 -16.87 -11.41
CA SER A 368 -1.76 -15.40 -11.43
C SER A 368 -0.40 -14.74 -11.69
N TRP A 369 0.71 -15.38 -11.29
CA TRP A 369 2.06 -14.78 -11.40
C TRP A 369 3.11 -15.66 -12.11
N ARG A 370 2.74 -16.80 -12.71
CA ARG A 370 3.55 -17.61 -13.63
C ARG A 370 4.99 -17.86 -13.15
N GLY A 371 5.16 -18.76 -12.19
CA GLY A 371 6.47 -19.12 -11.63
C GLY A 371 7.17 -18.04 -10.80
N LYS A 372 6.61 -16.83 -10.61
CA LYS A 372 7.21 -15.75 -9.80
C LYS A 372 7.64 -16.20 -8.40
N PHE A 373 6.86 -17.08 -7.78
CA PHE A 373 7.10 -17.57 -6.42
C PHE A 373 7.97 -18.83 -6.38
N ARG A 374 8.19 -19.49 -7.53
CA ARG A 374 9.00 -20.70 -7.70
C ARG A 374 10.37 -20.43 -8.32
N LYS A 375 10.76 -19.16 -8.47
CA LYS A 375 12.08 -18.79 -9.00
C LYS A 375 13.20 -19.37 -8.14
N ARG A 376 14.22 -19.93 -8.78
CA ARG A 376 15.41 -20.47 -8.11
C ARG A 376 16.02 -19.42 -7.18
N GLY A 377 16.37 -19.82 -5.96
CA GLY A 377 16.94 -18.94 -4.92
C GLY A 377 15.92 -18.12 -4.13
N ARG A 378 14.63 -18.15 -4.47
CA ARG A 378 13.59 -17.47 -3.69
C ARG A 378 13.12 -18.35 -2.53
N ILE A 379 13.42 -17.93 -1.31
CA ILE A 379 12.97 -18.60 -0.08
C ILE A 379 11.75 -17.86 0.47
N ILE A 380 10.64 -18.59 0.66
CA ILE A 380 9.42 -18.06 1.28
C ILE A 380 9.45 -18.47 2.75
N ARG A 381 9.35 -17.49 3.66
CA ARG A 381 9.30 -17.71 5.11
C ARG A 381 7.99 -17.15 5.67
N PRO A 382 6.89 -17.94 5.68
CA PRO A 382 5.56 -17.47 6.06
C PRO A 382 5.53 -16.84 7.46
N GLY A 383 6.22 -17.43 8.44
CA GLY A 383 6.30 -16.89 9.79
C GLY A 383 6.95 -15.51 9.88
N ALA A 384 8.02 -15.27 9.12
CA ALA A 384 8.66 -13.96 9.04
C ALA A 384 7.75 -12.93 8.35
N ILE A 385 7.05 -13.33 7.29
CA ILE A 385 6.07 -12.48 6.60
C ILE A 385 4.95 -12.05 7.56
N ARG A 386 4.47 -12.97 8.40
CA ARG A 386 3.45 -12.67 9.41
C ARG A 386 3.96 -11.69 10.47
N MET A 387 5.12 -11.96 11.06
CA MET A 387 5.76 -11.05 12.02
C MET A 387 6.02 -9.65 11.45
N ASP A 388 6.34 -9.56 10.16
CA ASP A 388 6.51 -8.28 9.46
C ASP A 388 5.21 -7.49 9.27
N GLY A 389 4.05 -8.08 9.59
CA GLY A 389 2.71 -7.51 9.41
C GLY A 389 2.25 -7.53 7.95
N LYS A 390 2.83 -8.39 7.09
CA LYS A 390 2.52 -8.45 5.66
C LYS A 390 1.32 -9.33 5.33
N CYS A 391 0.88 -10.17 6.27
CA CYS A 391 -0.32 -10.98 6.07
C CYS A 391 -1.59 -10.12 6.04
N PRO A 392 -2.56 -10.45 5.17
CA PRO A 392 -3.98 -10.13 5.35
C PRO A 392 -4.47 -10.47 6.76
N LEU A 393 -5.24 -9.58 7.38
CA LEU A 393 -5.97 -9.93 8.59
C LEU A 393 -7.18 -10.78 8.21
N THR A 394 -7.39 -11.88 8.93
CA THR A 394 -8.61 -12.68 8.74
C THR A 394 -9.83 -11.93 9.28
N PRO A 395 -11.05 -12.20 8.81
CA PRO A 395 -12.24 -11.55 9.37
C PRO A 395 -12.40 -11.84 10.87
N LEU A 396 -11.95 -13.01 11.34
CA LEU A 396 -11.84 -13.33 12.76
C LEU A 396 -10.92 -12.35 13.52
N GLU A 397 -9.70 -12.12 13.04
CA GLU A 397 -8.74 -11.19 13.65
C GLU A 397 -9.28 -9.76 13.70
N VAL A 398 -9.99 -9.34 12.65
CA VAL A 398 -10.67 -8.04 12.61
C VAL A 398 -11.75 -7.96 13.69
N GLY A 399 -12.54 -9.03 13.86
CA GLY A 399 -13.57 -9.06 14.89
C GLY A 399 -12.99 -8.95 16.30
N ILE A 400 -11.97 -9.75 16.63
CA ILE A 400 -11.28 -9.70 17.93
C ILE A 400 -10.74 -8.29 18.19
N MET A 401 -10.11 -7.68 17.18
CA MET A 401 -9.59 -6.31 17.24
C MET A 401 -10.70 -5.31 17.58
N LEU A 402 -11.82 -5.34 16.86
CA LEU A 402 -12.94 -4.40 17.09
C LEU A 402 -13.59 -4.60 18.46
N ARG A 403 -13.82 -5.85 18.87
CA ARG A 403 -14.32 -6.19 20.21
C ARG A 403 -13.42 -5.61 21.30
N GLY A 404 -12.11 -5.82 21.18
CA GLY A 404 -11.14 -5.31 22.16
C GLY A 404 -10.92 -3.79 22.10
N MET A 405 -11.27 -3.14 20.98
CA MET A 405 -11.30 -1.68 20.88
C MET A 405 -12.53 -1.06 21.55
N GLY A 406 -13.54 -1.86 21.89
CA GLY A 406 -14.75 -1.42 22.59
C GLY A 406 -16.01 -1.37 21.72
N PHE A 407 -15.98 -1.91 20.49
CA PHE A 407 -17.20 -2.11 19.70
C PHE A 407 -17.89 -3.39 20.15
N ASP A 408 -19.18 -3.31 20.46
CA ASP A 408 -19.97 -4.43 20.95
C ASP A 408 -20.81 -5.10 19.85
N ASN A 409 -21.67 -6.04 20.21
CA ASN A 409 -22.50 -6.79 19.26
C ASN A 409 -23.67 -5.97 18.70
N SER A 410 -24.01 -4.84 19.34
CA SER A 410 -25.01 -3.89 18.85
C SER A 410 -24.45 -2.99 17.73
N THR A 411 -23.13 -2.97 17.55
CA THR A 411 -22.45 -2.16 16.54
C THR A 411 -22.78 -2.67 15.14
N SER A 412 -23.40 -1.82 14.32
CA SER A 412 -23.56 -2.05 12.89
C SER A 412 -22.22 -1.94 12.16
N VAL A 413 -21.91 -2.97 11.36
CA VAL A 413 -20.64 -3.06 10.62
C VAL A 413 -20.94 -3.24 9.13
N TYR A 414 -20.41 -2.35 8.30
CA TYR A 414 -20.38 -2.52 6.84
C TYR A 414 -19.05 -3.12 6.40
N VAL A 415 -19.05 -4.18 5.61
CA VAL A 415 -17.84 -4.77 5.04
C VAL A 415 -17.74 -4.44 3.55
N ALA A 416 -16.71 -3.68 3.20
CA ALA A 416 -16.29 -3.41 1.82
C ALA A 416 -15.17 -4.39 1.43
N SER A 417 -15.46 -5.31 0.51
CA SER A 417 -14.49 -6.30 0.05
C SER A 417 -14.85 -6.86 -1.32
N GLY A 418 -13.85 -7.38 -2.03
CA GLY A 418 -14.11 -8.32 -3.12
C GLY A 418 -14.61 -9.68 -2.59
N LYS A 419 -14.56 -10.71 -3.44
CA LYS A 419 -14.91 -12.08 -3.04
C LYS A 419 -13.91 -12.60 -2.00
N ILE A 420 -14.35 -12.68 -0.75
CA ILE A 420 -13.55 -13.21 0.36
C ILE A 420 -13.22 -14.69 0.12
N TYR A 421 -11.96 -15.06 0.33
CA TYR A 421 -11.50 -16.45 0.24
C TYR A 421 -12.24 -17.30 1.26
N LYS A 422 -12.90 -18.38 0.81
CA LYS A 422 -13.73 -19.29 1.65
C LYS A 422 -14.66 -18.51 2.60
N ALA A 423 -15.45 -17.60 2.03
CA ALA A 423 -16.28 -16.64 2.76
C ALA A 423 -17.13 -17.26 3.88
N GLU A 424 -17.77 -18.40 3.66
CA GLU A 424 -18.58 -19.11 4.66
C GLU A 424 -17.77 -19.40 5.94
N LYS A 425 -16.58 -19.98 5.79
CA LYS A 425 -15.67 -20.28 6.91
C LYS A 425 -15.17 -19.01 7.59
N TYR A 426 -14.59 -18.09 6.81
CA TYR A 426 -13.83 -16.99 7.39
C TYR A 426 -14.69 -15.84 7.89
N MET A 427 -15.89 -15.61 7.33
CA MET A 427 -16.81 -14.55 7.78
C MET A 427 -17.65 -14.98 8.98
N ALA A 428 -17.83 -16.29 9.24
CA ALA A 428 -18.68 -16.77 10.32
C ALA A 428 -18.32 -16.18 11.71
N PRO A 429 -17.04 -16.17 12.15
CA PRO A 429 -16.70 -15.58 13.45
C PRO A 429 -16.94 -14.07 13.51
N LEU A 430 -16.73 -13.35 12.40
CA LEU A 430 -17.01 -11.91 12.36
C LEU A 430 -18.51 -11.62 12.50
N LYS A 431 -19.37 -12.41 11.84
CA LYS A 431 -20.83 -12.34 12.00
C LYS A 431 -21.27 -12.73 13.41
N GLN A 432 -20.61 -13.69 14.03
CA GLN A 432 -20.88 -14.08 15.42
C GLN A 432 -20.59 -12.94 16.40
N MET A 433 -19.49 -12.20 16.19
CA MET A 433 -19.14 -11.02 17.01
C MET A 433 -20.00 -9.79 16.72
N PHE A 434 -20.45 -9.62 15.47
CA PHE A 434 -21.23 -8.48 14.99
C PHE A 434 -22.45 -8.96 14.16
N PRO A 435 -23.57 -9.28 14.82
CA PRO A 435 -24.79 -9.77 14.15
C PRO A 435 -25.39 -8.78 13.13
N HIS A 436 -25.19 -7.48 13.33
CA HIS A 436 -25.65 -6.42 12.42
C HIS A 436 -24.66 -6.13 11.27
N LEU A 437 -23.88 -7.13 10.88
CA LEU A 437 -22.94 -7.03 9.76
C LEU A 437 -23.69 -7.00 8.42
N LYS A 438 -23.37 -6.02 7.59
CA LYS A 438 -23.87 -5.85 6.23
C LYS A 438 -22.71 -5.84 5.23
N SER A 439 -22.94 -6.40 4.06
CA SER A 439 -22.15 -6.18 2.85
C SER A 439 -23.01 -5.52 1.78
N LYS A 440 -22.38 -5.13 0.67
CA LYS A 440 -23.06 -4.59 -0.52
C LYS A 440 -24.25 -5.45 -0.95
N GLU A 441 -24.06 -6.77 -1.00
CA GLU A 441 -25.04 -7.77 -1.44
C GLU A 441 -26.21 -7.94 -0.46
N THR A 442 -26.00 -7.63 0.82
CA THR A 442 -27.08 -7.70 1.83
C THR A 442 -27.81 -6.38 2.02
N LEU A 443 -27.26 -5.29 1.48
CA LEU A 443 -27.73 -3.92 1.69
C LEU A 443 -28.50 -3.38 0.47
N ALA A 444 -28.15 -3.83 -0.73
CA ALA A 444 -28.86 -3.57 -1.98
C ALA A 444 -29.53 -4.85 -2.49
N SER A 445 -30.69 -4.71 -3.15
CA SER A 445 -31.34 -5.86 -3.77
C SER A 445 -30.56 -6.35 -4.99
N SER A 446 -30.81 -7.59 -5.42
CA SER A 446 -30.19 -8.13 -6.64
C SER A 446 -30.53 -7.29 -7.87
N GLU A 447 -31.76 -6.76 -7.96
CA GLU A 447 -32.21 -5.89 -9.06
C GLU A 447 -31.49 -4.54 -9.05
N GLU A 448 -31.29 -3.96 -7.86
CA GLU A 448 -30.54 -2.71 -7.70
C GLU A 448 -29.06 -2.88 -8.07
N LEU A 449 -28.48 -4.07 -7.80
CA LEU A 449 -27.08 -4.37 -8.09
C LEU A 449 -26.82 -4.85 -9.52
N ALA A 450 -27.80 -5.43 -10.19
CA ALA A 450 -27.65 -5.99 -11.55
C ALA A 450 -26.96 -5.04 -12.55
N PRO A 451 -27.25 -3.72 -12.59
CA PRO A 451 -26.59 -2.80 -13.53
C PRO A 451 -25.09 -2.59 -13.27
N PHE A 452 -24.59 -3.01 -12.11
CA PHE A 452 -23.20 -2.84 -11.66
C PHE A 452 -22.41 -4.15 -11.74
N GLU A 453 -23.06 -5.29 -11.99
CA GLU A 453 -22.40 -6.58 -12.11
C GLU A 453 -21.40 -6.58 -13.29
N GLY A 454 -20.25 -7.23 -13.11
CA GLY A 454 -19.16 -7.20 -14.09
C GLY A 454 -18.35 -5.89 -14.13
N HIS A 455 -18.80 -4.83 -13.45
CA HIS A 455 -18.12 -3.53 -13.42
C HIS A 455 -17.48 -3.25 -12.05
N LEU A 456 -16.30 -3.84 -11.81
CA LEU A 456 -15.62 -3.78 -10.51
C LEU A 456 -15.38 -2.35 -9.98
N SER A 457 -15.11 -1.39 -10.86
CA SER A 457 -14.87 0.01 -10.46
C SER A 457 -16.15 0.70 -10.01
N ARG A 458 -17.30 0.38 -10.63
CA ARG A 458 -18.60 0.91 -10.23
C ARG A 458 -19.05 0.28 -8.90
N LEU A 459 -18.82 -1.03 -8.71
CA LEU A 459 -19.06 -1.72 -7.43
C LEU A 459 -18.18 -1.13 -6.31
N ALA A 460 -16.89 -0.91 -6.59
CA ALA A 460 -15.98 -0.28 -5.63
C ALA A 460 -16.37 1.17 -5.29
N ALA A 461 -17.06 1.88 -6.20
CA ALA A 461 -17.57 3.23 -5.94
C ALA A 461 -18.76 3.23 -4.95
N LEU A 462 -19.61 2.20 -5.00
CA LEU A 462 -20.66 1.98 -3.99
C LEU A 462 -20.02 1.77 -2.60
N ASP A 463 -19.07 0.84 -2.51
CA ASP A 463 -18.31 0.58 -1.27
C ASP A 463 -17.59 1.84 -0.76
N TYR A 464 -16.96 2.59 -1.67
CA TYR A 464 -16.27 3.84 -1.34
C TYR A 464 -17.21 4.83 -0.66
N THR A 465 -18.43 4.99 -1.18
CA THR A 465 -19.40 5.95 -0.65
C THR A 465 -19.93 5.51 0.72
N VAL A 466 -20.28 4.22 0.88
CA VAL A 466 -20.72 3.72 2.20
C VAL A 466 -19.61 3.83 3.24
N CYS A 467 -18.36 3.63 2.86
CA CYS A 467 -17.22 3.83 3.76
C CYS A 467 -16.88 5.31 4.00
N LEU A 468 -17.25 6.22 3.09
CA LEU A 468 -17.01 7.65 3.21
C LEU A 468 -17.86 8.26 4.33
N TYR A 469 -19.12 7.81 4.45
CA TYR A 469 -20.10 8.34 5.40
C TYR A 469 -20.16 7.60 6.74
N SER A 470 -19.36 6.54 6.95
CA SER A 470 -19.29 5.89 8.27
C SER A 470 -18.61 6.77 9.31
N GLU A 471 -18.88 6.57 10.59
CA GLU A 471 -18.21 7.29 11.68
C GLU A 471 -16.79 6.79 11.86
N VAL A 472 -16.61 5.48 11.74
CA VAL A 472 -15.31 4.83 11.85
C VAL A 472 -15.02 4.07 10.57
N PHE A 473 -13.83 4.28 10.01
CA PHE A 473 -13.33 3.50 8.89
C PHE A 473 -12.16 2.62 9.34
N VAL A 474 -12.19 1.34 9.02
CA VAL A 474 -11.15 0.36 9.33
C VAL A 474 -10.54 -0.12 8.03
N THR A 475 -9.21 -0.14 7.93
CA THR A 475 -8.52 -0.71 6.78
C THR A 475 -7.59 -1.83 7.21
N THR A 476 -7.79 -3.03 6.67
CA THR A 476 -6.97 -4.19 7.06
C THR A 476 -5.67 -4.31 6.27
N GLN A 477 -5.60 -3.64 5.11
CA GLN A 477 -4.42 -3.57 4.26
C GLN A 477 -4.28 -2.16 3.68
N GLY A 478 -3.05 -1.78 3.33
CA GLY A 478 -2.82 -0.57 2.54
C GLY A 478 -3.32 -0.72 1.10
N GLY A 479 -3.21 0.35 0.32
CA GLY A 479 -3.59 0.36 -1.08
C GLY A 479 -4.25 1.68 -1.48
N ASN A 480 -4.69 1.78 -2.73
CA ASN A 480 -5.26 3.03 -3.25
C ASN A 480 -6.65 3.34 -2.68
N PHE A 481 -7.44 2.33 -2.32
CA PHE A 481 -8.76 2.56 -1.70
C PHE A 481 -8.67 3.33 -0.37
N PRO A 482 -7.98 2.84 0.67
CA PRO A 482 -7.85 3.59 1.92
C PRO A 482 -7.06 4.90 1.72
N HIS A 483 -6.09 4.93 0.80
CA HIS A 483 -5.32 6.13 0.50
C HIS A 483 -6.23 7.32 0.15
N PHE A 484 -7.17 7.15 -0.78
CA PHE A 484 -8.09 8.21 -1.21
C PHE A 484 -9.25 8.41 -0.25
N LEU A 485 -9.78 7.33 0.32
CA LEU A 485 -10.94 7.42 1.20
C LEU A 485 -10.62 8.20 2.48
N VAL A 486 -9.46 7.95 3.10
CA VAL A 486 -9.07 8.60 4.36
C VAL A 486 -8.94 10.11 4.19
N GLY A 487 -8.30 10.59 3.12
CA GLY A 487 -8.20 12.03 2.89
C GLY A 487 -9.55 12.65 2.55
N HIS A 488 -10.43 11.94 1.85
CA HIS A 488 -11.77 12.43 1.55
C HIS A 488 -12.63 12.54 2.81
N ARG A 489 -12.59 11.54 3.70
CA ARG A 489 -13.22 11.60 5.01
C ARG A 489 -12.73 12.81 5.82
N ARG A 490 -11.42 13.05 5.87
CA ARG A 490 -10.84 14.22 6.55
C ARG A 490 -11.27 15.54 5.92
N TYR A 491 -11.35 15.59 4.60
CA TYR A 491 -11.76 16.79 3.86
C TYR A 491 -13.21 17.18 4.18
N LEU A 492 -14.12 16.21 4.27
CA LEU A 492 -15.53 16.45 4.64
C LEU A 492 -15.70 16.77 6.14
N ASN A 493 -14.92 16.12 7.00
CA ASN A 493 -15.09 16.17 8.46
C ASN A 493 -14.12 17.16 9.13
N GLY A 494 -13.89 18.31 8.51
CA GLY A 494 -13.16 19.43 9.13
C GLY A 494 -11.72 19.13 9.55
N GLY A 495 -11.05 18.24 8.83
CA GLY A 495 -9.64 17.89 9.02
C GLY A 495 -9.39 16.64 9.85
N HIS A 496 -10.43 16.01 10.42
CA HIS A 496 -10.30 14.77 11.18
C HIS A 496 -11.38 13.77 10.79
N ALA A 497 -11.02 12.49 10.72
CA ALA A 497 -11.99 11.41 10.62
C ALA A 497 -11.43 10.16 11.27
N LYS A 498 -12.22 9.52 12.14
CA LYS A 498 -11.79 8.32 12.87
C LYS A 498 -11.49 7.20 11.87
N THR A 499 -10.22 6.80 11.83
CA THR A 499 -9.69 5.81 10.90
C THR A 499 -8.78 4.85 11.65
N ILE A 500 -9.13 3.57 11.70
CA ILE A 500 -8.35 2.50 12.31
C ILE A 500 -7.47 1.87 11.23
N ASN A 501 -6.17 2.11 11.34
CA ASN A 501 -5.14 1.42 10.56
C ASN A 501 -4.23 0.68 11.53
N PRO A 502 -4.51 -0.60 11.81
CA PRO A 502 -3.90 -1.30 12.93
C PRO A 502 -2.41 -1.55 12.71
N ASP A 503 -1.63 -1.50 13.79
CA ASP A 503 -0.27 -2.01 13.78
C ASP A 503 -0.31 -3.54 13.73
N LYS A 504 -0.25 -4.07 12.50
CA LYS A 504 -0.28 -5.52 12.25
C LYS A 504 0.87 -6.26 12.93
N ARG A 505 2.03 -5.64 13.15
CA ARG A 505 3.16 -6.29 13.84
C ARG A 505 2.84 -6.46 15.33
N LYS A 506 2.24 -5.44 15.94
CA LYS A 506 1.74 -5.54 17.32
C LYS A 506 0.59 -6.55 17.42
N LEU A 507 -0.36 -6.54 16.47
CA LEU A 507 -1.48 -7.49 16.47
C LEU A 507 -1.04 -8.95 16.39
N VAL A 508 -0.10 -9.32 15.51
CA VAL A 508 0.32 -10.72 15.40
C VAL A 508 0.98 -11.23 16.68
N LEU A 509 1.70 -10.36 17.42
CA LEU A 509 2.27 -10.72 18.72
C LEU A 509 1.21 -10.91 19.80
N LEU A 510 0.13 -10.12 19.77
CA LEU A 510 -1.01 -10.27 20.68
C LEU A 510 -1.82 -11.53 20.34
N PHE A 511 -2.05 -11.77 19.04
CA PHE A 511 -2.90 -12.86 18.58
C PHE A 511 -2.23 -14.24 18.63
N ASP A 512 -0.90 -14.29 18.68
CA ASP A 512 -0.14 -15.53 18.90
C ASP A 512 0.07 -15.86 20.40
N ARG A 513 -0.67 -15.21 21.32
CA ARG A 513 -0.64 -15.51 22.77
C ARG A 513 -2.00 -15.99 23.30
N PRO A 514 -2.36 -17.28 23.15
CA PRO A 514 -3.62 -17.82 23.68
C PRO A 514 -3.76 -17.80 25.21
N SER A 515 -2.74 -17.36 25.96
CA SER A 515 -2.79 -17.18 27.41
C SER A 515 -3.02 -15.73 27.85
N ILE A 516 -3.11 -14.78 26.90
CA ILE A 516 -3.36 -13.37 27.23
C ILE A 516 -4.74 -13.23 27.89
N ARG A 517 -4.82 -12.44 28.96
CA ARG A 517 -6.09 -12.13 29.62
C ARG A 517 -6.86 -11.12 28.78
N TRP A 518 -8.19 -11.22 28.79
CA TRP A 518 -9.07 -10.31 28.03
C TRP A 518 -8.79 -8.83 28.34
N ASN A 519 -8.68 -8.46 29.61
CA ASN A 519 -8.41 -7.07 30.03
C ASN A 519 -7.06 -6.53 29.53
N ASP A 520 -6.04 -7.39 29.43
CA ASP A 520 -4.72 -7.00 28.94
C ASP A 520 -4.75 -6.78 27.43
N LEU A 521 -5.43 -7.69 26.69
CA LEU A 521 -5.64 -7.53 25.25
C LEU A 521 -6.44 -6.26 24.94
N LYS A 522 -7.56 -6.05 25.65
CA LYS A 522 -8.43 -4.87 25.52
C LYS A 522 -7.66 -3.58 25.71
N ARG A 523 -6.85 -3.48 26.78
CA ARG A 523 -5.99 -2.31 27.03
C ARG A 523 -5.05 -2.01 25.85
N GLN A 524 -4.41 -3.04 25.29
CA GLN A 524 -3.49 -2.89 24.16
C GLN A 524 -4.21 -2.46 22.86
N LEU A 525 -5.43 -2.93 22.65
CA LEU A 525 -6.25 -2.59 21.49
C LEU A 525 -6.88 -1.20 21.60
N GLN A 526 -7.34 -0.81 22.79
CA GLN A 526 -7.80 0.55 23.08
C GLN A 526 -6.67 1.58 22.92
N ASP A 527 -5.46 1.25 23.36
CA ASP A 527 -4.26 2.06 23.10
C ASP A 527 -3.99 2.20 21.59
N MET A 528 -4.13 1.13 20.82
CA MET A 528 -4.00 1.18 19.36
C MET A 528 -5.09 2.04 18.69
N LEU A 529 -6.32 2.00 19.20
CA LEU A 529 -7.42 2.86 18.75
C LEU A 529 -7.11 4.33 19.03
N HIS A 530 -6.66 4.66 20.24
CA HIS A 530 -6.30 6.02 20.62
C HIS A 530 -5.19 6.59 19.70
N HIS A 531 -4.13 5.82 19.48
CA HIS A 531 -3.06 6.19 18.55
C HIS A 531 -3.58 6.41 17.11
N SER A 532 -4.55 5.63 16.67
CA SER A 532 -5.18 5.79 15.35
C SER A 532 -5.98 7.09 15.26
N ASP A 533 -6.69 7.45 16.33
CA ASP A 533 -7.48 8.68 16.42
C ASP A 533 -6.58 9.94 16.37
N VAL A 534 -5.45 9.92 17.09
CA VAL A 534 -4.43 10.99 17.06
C VAL A 534 -3.88 11.19 15.66
N LYS A 535 -3.54 10.09 14.94
CA LYS A 535 -3.10 10.16 13.54
C LYS A 535 -4.18 10.71 12.61
N GLY A 536 -5.45 10.68 13.01
CA GLY A 536 -6.57 11.26 12.26
C GLY A 536 -6.38 12.74 11.91
N CYS A 537 -5.66 13.50 12.74
CA CYS A 537 -5.41 14.94 12.59
C CYS A 537 -4.07 15.29 11.91
N GLU A 538 -3.31 14.31 11.41
CA GLU A 538 -1.96 14.57 10.88
C GLU A 538 -1.99 15.50 9.65
N VAL A 539 -1.14 16.52 9.69
CA VAL A 539 -0.91 17.44 8.57
C VAL A 539 0.08 16.81 7.58
N ARG A 540 -0.11 17.06 6.29
CA ARG A 540 0.74 16.50 5.24
C ARG A 540 2.21 16.87 5.44
N LYS A 541 3.08 15.86 5.40
CA LYS A 541 4.53 16.01 5.24
C LYS A 541 4.89 16.05 3.76
N SER A 542 6.01 16.66 3.39
CA SER A 542 6.43 16.80 1.98
C SER A 542 6.51 15.48 1.20
N SER A 543 6.82 14.37 1.87
CA SER A 543 6.90 13.02 1.28
C SER A 543 5.58 12.24 1.27
N THR A 544 4.53 12.78 1.88
CA THR A 544 3.22 12.11 2.00
C THR A 544 2.23 12.63 0.98
N SER A 545 1.31 11.76 0.57
CA SER A 545 0.34 12.09 -0.46
C SER A 545 -0.76 13.02 0.06
N LEU A 546 -1.12 14.00 -0.77
CA LEU A 546 -2.23 14.93 -0.53
C LEU A 546 -3.59 14.22 -0.46
N TYR A 547 -3.73 13.09 -1.17
CA TYR A 547 -4.98 12.34 -1.21
C TYR A 547 -5.26 11.60 0.10
N THR A 548 -4.26 11.37 0.96
CA THR A 548 -4.46 10.90 2.34
C THR A 548 -4.48 12.06 3.33
N HIS A 549 -3.61 13.05 3.14
CA HIS A 549 -3.46 14.20 4.04
C HIS A 549 -3.76 15.50 3.27
N PRO A 550 -5.03 15.95 3.26
CA PRO A 550 -5.42 17.13 2.47
C PRO A 550 -4.93 18.46 3.06
N MET A 551 -4.58 18.51 4.35
CA MET A 551 -4.13 19.74 5.01
C MET A 551 -2.61 19.92 4.90
N PRO A 552 -2.09 21.14 4.64
CA PRO A 552 -2.82 22.40 4.46
C PRO A 552 -3.15 22.72 2.99
N ASP A 553 -2.73 21.89 2.03
CA ASP A 553 -2.82 22.23 0.60
C ASP A 553 -4.25 22.40 0.09
N CYS A 554 -5.18 21.58 0.58
CA CYS A 554 -6.58 21.56 0.16
C CYS A 554 -7.53 22.22 1.17
N MET A 555 -7.05 22.58 2.36
CA MET A 555 -7.87 23.03 3.49
C MET A 555 -7.15 24.11 4.30
N CYS A 556 -7.91 25.03 4.86
CA CYS A 556 -7.41 26.14 5.67
C CYS A 556 -7.92 26.02 7.10
N LYS A 557 -7.12 26.50 8.07
CA LYS A 557 -7.58 26.63 9.46
C LYS A 557 -8.75 27.62 9.53
N GLN A 558 -9.78 27.26 10.29
CA GLN A 558 -10.81 28.20 10.69
C GLN A 558 -10.21 29.15 11.73
N GLN A 559 -10.42 30.46 11.56
CA GLN A 559 -10.14 31.41 12.63
C GLN A 559 -11.15 31.16 13.75
N VAL A 560 -10.67 30.84 14.95
CA VAL A 560 -11.51 30.78 16.14
C VAL A 560 -11.98 32.21 16.40
N VAL A 561 -13.22 32.51 16.04
CA VAL A 561 -13.86 33.76 16.46
C VAL A 561 -14.13 33.58 17.95
N ASN A 562 -13.25 34.07 18.82
CA ASN A 562 -13.53 34.20 20.23
C ASN A 562 -14.75 35.13 20.35
N LYS A 563 -15.93 34.55 20.63
CA LYS A 563 -17.13 35.29 21.04
C LYS A 563 -17.00 35.78 22.50
N GLU A 564 -15.86 36.38 22.83
CA GLU A 564 -15.61 37.06 24.11
C GLU A 564 -15.14 38.48 23.79
N SER A 565 -16.06 39.33 23.33
CA SER A 565 -15.88 40.80 23.26
C SER A 565 -17.16 41.56 22.86
N ARG A 566 -18.35 41.02 23.15
CA ARG A 566 -19.63 41.75 22.94
C ARG A 566 -20.54 41.72 24.16
N ASN A 567 -19.98 41.87 25.36
CA ASN A 567 -20.76 42.08 26.59
C ASN A 567 -20.07 43.05 27.57
N THR A 568 -19.48 44.14 27.05
CA THR A 568 -19.05 45.29 27.87
C THR A 568 -19.38 46.59 27.14
N SER A 569 -20.68 46.84 26.98
CA SER A 569 -21.22 48.19 26.78
C SER A 569 -22.72 48.17 27.04
N LYS A 570 -23.07 48.05 28.32
CA LYS A 570 -24.32 48.54 28.95
C LYS A 570 -24.17 48.39 30.47
N SER A 571 -24.52 49.45 31.21
CA SER A 571 -24.13 49.82 32.60
C SER A 571 -22.74 50.45 32.65
N LEU A 572 -22.54 51.73 32.97
CA LEU A 572 -23.38 52.79 33.56
C LEU A 572 -23.14 54.10 32.80
#